data_AF-A0A3A4SS05-F1
#
_entry.id   AF-A0A3A4SS05-F1
#
_cell.length_a   1.000
_cell.length_b   1.000
_cell.length_c   1.000
_cell.angle_alpha   90.00
_cell.angle_beta   90.00
_cell.angle_gamma   90.00
#
_symmetry.space_group_name_H-M   'P 1'
#
loop_
_entity.id
_entity.type
_entity.pdbx_description
1 polymer ?
#
loop_
_entity_poly.entity_id
_entity_poly.type
_entity_poly.pdbx_seq_one_letter_code
_entity_poly.pdbx_strand_id
1 'polypeptide(L)'
;MKILKKASCFFLNTPEKALSTFLWLVACHSMVVGILMIIQPPGVIKLLGFSDIHERFFPTQGGVFHGVMAIAYIYGAIDIHKNKNMIIYAIIVKMAATGFLFFYYYFIEPHWIIFLSGAADFLMGAAIWGLLGYETRWSKVKARKG
;
A
#
# COMPACT_ATOMS: atom_id res chain seq x y z
N MET A 1 -26.63 12.71 7.17
CA MET A 1 -25.27 13.17 7.57
C MET A 1 -24.80 12.69 8.96
N LYS A 2 -25.67 12.53 9.99
CA LYS A 2 -25.26 12.01 11.32
C LYS A 2 -24.90 10.52 11.36
N ILE A 3 -25.51 9.69 10.50
CA ILE A 3 -25.30 8.24 10.48
C ILE A 3 -23.94 7.87 9.85
N LEU A 4 -23.53 8.59 8.79
CA LEU A 4 -22.21 8.43 8.16
C LEU A 4 -21.05 8.82 9.09
N LYS A 5 -21.19 9.89 9.89
CA LYS A 5 -20.20 10.25 10.91
C LYS A 5 -20.05 9.18 12.00
N LYS A 6 -21.13 8.48 12.36
CA LYS A 6 -21.12 7.45 13.40
C LYS A 6 -20.47 6.14 12.91
N ALA A 7 -20.63 5.80 11.63
CA ALA A 7 -20.00 4.63 11.01
C ALA A 7 -18.47 4.81 10.82
N SER A 8 -18.02 5.98 10.35
CA SER A 8 -16.57 6.26 10.25
C SER A 8 -15.88 6.37 11.62
N CYS A 9 -16.61 6.77 12.66
CA CYS A 9 -16.09 6.82 14.03
C CYS A 9 -15.95 5.41 14.66
N PHE A 10 -16.71 4.41 14.21
CA PHE A 10 -16.71 3.09 14.83
C PHE A 10 -15.54 2.18 14.37
N PHE A 11 -15.12 2.29 13.10
CA PHE A 11 -14.06 1.44 12.54
C PHE A 11 -12.62 1.87 12.91
N LEU A 12 -12.42 3.12 13.34
CA LEU A 12 -11.12 3.70 13.70
C LEU A 12 -10.93 3.89 15.22
N ASN A 13 -11.78 3.28 16.05
CA ASN A 13 -11.80 3.53 17.49
C ASN A 13 -10.54 3.12 18.26
N THR A 14 -9.66 2.30 17.67
CA THR A 14 -8.33 1.99 18.22
C THR A 14 -7.26 2.11 17.14
N PRO A 15 -6.02 2.50 17.50
CA PRO A 15 -4.92 2.58 16.55
C PRO A 15 -4.62 1.25 15.87
N GLU A 16 -4.80 0.14 16.59
CA GLU A 16 -4.67 -1.21 16.07
C GLU A 16 -5.63 -1.48 14.90
N LYS A 17 -6.93 -1.19 15.09
CA LYS A 17 -7.95 -1.36 14.04
C LYS A 17 -7.70 -0.43 12.86
N ALA A 18 -7.24 0.79 13.12
CA ALA A 18 -6.88 1.73 12.07
C ALA A 18 -5.72 1.21 11.23
N LEU A 19 -4.64 0.74 11.86
CA LEU A 19 -3.49 0.17 11.17
C LEU A 19 -3.85 -1.11 10.40
N SER A 20 -4.59 -2.04 11.03
CA SER A 20 -5.08 -3.26 10.39
C SER A 20 -5.94 -2.96 9.16
N THR A 21 -6.92 -2.06 9.31
CA THR A 21 -7.79 -1.65 8.19
C THR A 21 -6.97 -1.03 7.06
N PHE A 22 -5.99 -0.18 7.40
CA PHE A 22 -5.14 0.44 6.39
C PHE A 22 -4.28 -0.59 5.65
N LEU A 23 -3.70 -1.56 6.34
CA LEU A 23 -2.95 -2.66 5.73
C LEU A 23 -3.82 -3.52 4.80
N TRP A 24 -5.08 -3.78 5.16
CA TRP A 24 -6.05 -4.42 4.25
C TRP A 24 -6.30 -3.61 2.99
N LEU A 25 -6.48 -2.29 3.11
CA LEU A 25 -6.65 -1.42 1.94
C LEU A 25 -5.43 -1.44 1.03
N VAL A 26 -4.23 -1.40 1.61
CA VAL A 26 -2.95 -1.48 0.87
C VAL A 26 -2.79 -2.85 0.19
N ALA A 27 -3.21 -3.94 0.83
CA ALA A 27 -3.25 -5.28 0.25
C ALA A 27 -4.20 -5.34 -0.96
N CYS A 28 -5.44 -4.87 -0.81
CA CYS A 28 -6.42 -4.82 -1.89
C CYS A 28 -5.92 -3.98 -3.07
N HIS A 29 -5.38 -2.80 -2.80
CA HIS A 29 -4.77 -1.94 -3.82
C HIS A 29 -3.66 -2.68 -4.57
N SER A 30 -2.75 -3.33 -3.84
CA SER A 30 -1.63 -4.05 -4.45
C SER A 30 -2.10 -5.23 -5.29
N MET A 31 -3.12 -5.96 -4.85
CA MET A 31 -3.73 -7.03 -5.64
C MET A 31 -4.35 -6.49 -6.93
N VAL A 32 -5.10 -5.38 -6.87
CA VAL A 32 -5.70 -4.74 -8.05
C VAL A 32 -4.63 -4.29 -9.03
N VAL A 33 -3.59 -3.58 -8.56
CA VAL A 33 -2.47 -3.16 -9.41
C VAL A 33 -1.78 -4.37 -10.04
N GLY A 34 -1.53 -5.43 -9.25
CA GLY A 34 -0.88 -6.63 -9.75
C GLY A 34 -1.69 -7.34 -10.85
N ILE A 35 -3.00 -7.45 -10.67
CA ILE A 35 -3.91 -8.00 -11.68
C ILE A 35 -3.89 -7.15 -12.95
N LEU A 36 -3.96 -5.81 -12.82
CA LEU A 36 -3.91 -4.91 -13.96
C LEU A 36 -2.59 -5.03 -14.73
N MET A 37 -1.47 -5.20 -14.05
CA MET A 37 -0.15 -5.40 -14.67
C MET A 37 -0.02 -6.76 -15.38
N ILE A 38 -0.71 -7.80 -14.90
CA ILE A 38 -0.71 -9.12 -15.55
C ILE A 38 -1.61 -9.11 -16.79
N ILE A 39 -2.83 -8.59 -16.65
CA ILE A 39 -3.84 -8.61 -17.72
C ILE A 39 -3.52 -7.59 -18.81
N GLN A 40 -3.01 -6.41 -18.44
CA GLN A 40 -2.71 -5.29 -19.34
C GLN A 40 -3.87 -4.95 -20.29
N PRO A 41 -5.08 -4.65 -19.76
CA PRO A 41 -6.21 -4.33 -20.62
C PRO A 41 -5.89 -3.09 -21.49
N PRO A 42 -5.97 -3.16 -22.84
CA PRO A 42 -5.46 -2.12 -23.74
C PRO A 42 -6.02 -0.73 -23.48
N GLY A 43 -7.32 -0.65 -23.14
CA GLY A 43 -7.97 0.63 -22.81
C GLY A 43 -7.38 1.31 -21.57
N VAL A 44 -6.94 0.52 -20.58
CA VAL A 44 -6.30 1.05 -19.36
C VAL A 44 -4.87 1.47 -19.67
N ILE A 45 -4.09 0.64 -20.37
CA ILE A 45 -2.70 0.97 -20.75
C ILE A 45 -2.65 2.30 -21.52
N LYS A 46 -3.52 2.47 -22.50
CA LYS A 46 -3.64 3.72 -23.26
C LYS A 46 -4.09 4.91 -22.40
N LEU A 47 -5.04 4.72 -21.48
CA LEU A 47 -5.49 5.76 -20.55
C LEU A 47 -4.36 6.24 -19.62
N LEU A 48 -3.49 5.32 -19.19
CA LEU A 48 -2.34 5.63 -18.33
C LEU A 48 -1.19 6.29 -19.10
N GLY A 49 -1.33 6.43 -20.43
CA GLY A 49 -0.36 7.13 -21.29
C GLY A 49 0.73 6.23 -21.86
N PHE A 50 0.62 4.92 -21.72
CA PHE A 50 1.58 3.97 -22.29
C PHE A 50 1.18 3.56 -23.72
N SER A 51 2.18 3.31 -24.56
CA SER A 51 2.00 2.69 -25.88
C SER A 51 1.75 1.18 -25.77
N ASP A 52 1.46 0.53 -26.90
CA ASP A 52 1.30 -0.92 -26.94
C ASP A 52 2.55 -1.62 -26.39
N ILE A 53 2.32 -2.54 -25.43
CA ILE A 53 3.39 -3.27 -24.75
C ILE A 53 3.68 -4.54 -25.57
N HIS A 54 4.84 -4.58 -26.21
CA HIS A 54 5.27 -5.74 -27.01
C HIS A 54 5.88 -6.86 -26.17
N GLU A 55 6.46 -6.54 -25.00
CA GLU A 55 7.09 -7.52 -24.10
C GLU A 55 6.31 -7.64 -22.79
N ARG A 56 5.84 -8.86 -22.47
CA ARG A 56 4.94 -9.10 -21.33
C ARG A 56 5.65 -9.54 -20.07
N PHE A 57 6.90 -10.00 -20.16
CA PHE A 57 7.61 -10.59 -19.03
C PHE A 57 7.68 -9.65 -17.81
N PHE A 58 8.15 -8.41 -17.98
CA PHE A 58 8.35 -7.48 -16.87
C PHE A 58 7.05 -7.00 -16.22
N PRO A 59 5.99 -6.60 -16.96
CA PRO A 59 4.72 -6.27 -16.34
C PRO A 59 4.11 -7.47 -15.57
N THR A 60 4.18 -8.68 -16.14
CA THR A 60 3.69 -9.88 -15.45
C THR A 60 4.50 -10.16 -14.18
N GLN A 61 5.83 -10.04 -14.24
CA GLN A 61 6.71 -10.19 -13.07
C GLN A 61 6.36 -9.17 -11.98
N GLY A 62 6.21 -7.89 -12.34
CA GLY A 62 5.79 -6.83 -11.42
C GLY A 62 4.43 -7.13 -10.79
N GLY A 63 3.49 -7.64 -11.58
CA GLY A 63 2.17 -8.02 -11.07
C GLY A 63 2.19 -9.19 -10.08
N VAL A 64 3.02 -10.20 -10.33
CA VAL A 64 3.25 -11.31 -9.38
C VAL A 64 3.87 -10.80 -8.08
N PHE A 65 4.86 -9.90 -8.15
CA PHE A 65 5.43 -9.31 -6.95
C PHE A 65 4.40 -8.51 -6.14
N HIS A 66 3.50 -7.79 -6.81
CA HIS A 66 2.38 -7.13 -6.13
C HIS A 66 1.48 -8.12 -5.38
N GLY A 67 1.23 -9.31 -5.93
CA GLY A 67 0.50 -10.38 -5.24
C GLY A 67 1.24 -10.89 -4.00
N VAL A 68 2.54 -11.15 -4.10
CA VAL A 68 3.37 -11.58 -2.96
C VAL A 68 3.40 -10.53 -1.85
N MET A 69 3.57 -9.26 -2.21
CA MET A 69 3.56 -8.14 -1.26
C MET A 69 2.18 -7.99 -0.59
N ALA A 70 1.09 -8.16 -1.34
CA ALA A 70 -0.27 -8.13 -0.79
C ALA A 70 -0.46 -9.19 0.30
N ILE A 71 0.08 -10.40 0.12
CA ILE A 71 0.04 -11.46 1.15
C ILE A 71 0.76 -10.99 2.42
N ALA A 72 1.95 -10.41 2.31
CA ALA A 72 2.67 -9.88 3.47
C ALA A 72 1.86 -8.80 4.22
N TYR A 73 1.17 -7.92 3.47
CA TYR A 73 0.31 -6.89 4.05
C TYR A 73 -0.88 -7.50 4.80
N ILE A 74 -1.49 -8.55 4.25
CA ILE A 74 -2.57 -9.32 4.89
C ILE A 74 -2.08 -9.95 6.20
N TYR A 75 -0.91 -10.59 6.21
CA TYR A 75 -0.33 -11.13 7.44
C TYR A 75 -0.13 -10.05 8.50
N GLY A 76 0.39 -8.88 8.11
CA GLY A 76 0.47 -7.71 9.00
C GLY A 76 -0.90 -7.28 9.51
N ALA A 77 -1.93 -7.28 8.66
CA ALA A 77 -3.28 -6.83 9.01
C ALA A 77 -4.04 -7.78 9.94
N ILE A 78 -3.82 -9.10 9.84
CA ILE A 78 -4.51 -10.12 10.65
C ILE A 78 -4.13 -10.02 12.13
N ASP A 79 -2.85 -9.84 12.42
CA ASP A 79 -2.34 -9.73 13.79
C ASP A 79 -1.16 -8.75 13.84
N ILE A 80 -1.46 -7.53 14.27
CA ILE A 80 -0.53 -6.40 14.30
C ILE A 80 0.64 -6.65 15.25
N HIS A 81 0.37 -7.33 16.37
CA HIS A 81 1.35 -7.54 17.42
C HIS A 81 2.28 -8.69 17.09
N LYS A 82 1.75 -9.80 16.58
CA LYS A 82 2.53 -10.98 16.19
C LYS A 82 3.33 -10.75 14.92
N ASN A 83 2.75 -10.03 13.94
CA ASN A 83 3.33 -9.89 12.61
C ASN A 83 3.96 -8.51 12.35
N LYS A 84 4.48 -7.86 13.40
CA LYS A 84 5.09 -6.52 13.29
C LYS A 84 6.19 -6.44 12.23
N ASN A 85 6.95 -7.50 12.02
CA ASN A 85 7.98 -7.57 10.97
C ASN A 85 7.40 -7.43 9.56
N MET A 86 6.19 -7.95 9.32
CA MET A 86 5.50 -7.79 8.02
C MET A 86 5.04 -6.36 7.80
N ILE A 87 4.69 -5.63 8.87
CA ILE A 87 4.35 -4.20 8.80
C ILE A 87 5.59 -3.36 8.47
N ILE A 88 6.73 -3.68 9.10
CA ILE A 88 8.01 -3.03 8.79
C ILE A 88 8.41 -3.31 7.34
N TYR A 89 8.30 -4.56 6.90
CA TYR A 89 8.50 -4.94 5.50
C TYR A 89 7.60 -4.12 4.57
N ALA A 90 6.32 -3.93 4.91
CA ALA A 90 5.41 -3.11 4.11
C ALA A 90 5.89 -1.68 3.94
N ILE A 91 6.42 -1.07 5.01
CA ILE A 91 7.00 0.27 4.94
C ILE A 91 8.23 0.28 4.01
N ILE A 92 9.16 -0.66 4.20
CA ILE A 92 10.38 -0.75 3.38
C ILE A 92 10.03 -0.86 1.89
N VAL A 93 9.12 -1.77 1.56
CA VAL A 93 8.65 -1.98 0.18
C VAL A 93 8.03 -0.71 -0.39
N LYS A 94 7.17 -0.02 0.36
CA LYS A 94 6.53 1.21 -0.11
C LYS A 94 7.54 2.31 -0.36
N MET A 95 8.51 2.47 0.53
CA MET A 95 9.58 3.45 0.36
C MET A 95 10.51 3.10 -0.80
N ALA A 96 10.81 1.81 -1.01
CA ALA A 96 11.57 1.35 -2.17
C ALA A 96 10.82 1.62 -3.49
N ALA A 97 9.52 1.34 -3.53
CA ALA A 97 8.67 1.65 -4.68
C ALA A 97 8.62 3.15 -4.98
N THR A 98 8.45 3.99 -3.96
CA THR A 98 8.56 5.46 -4.09
C THR A 98 9.89 5.87 -4.71
N GLY A 99 11.01 5.37 -4.17
CA GLY A 99 12.34 5.70 -4.68
C GLY A 99 12.51 5.27 -6.13
N PHE A 100 12.11 4.05 -6.47
CA PHE A 100 12.15 3.53 -7.83
C PHE A 100 11.30 4.36 -8.80
N LEU A 101 10.05 4.67 -8.45
CA LEU A 101 9.11 5.36 -9.32
C LEU A 101 9.51 6.83 -9.56
N PHE A 102 9.98 7.53 -8.53
CA PHE A 102 10.51 8.87 -8.73
C PHE A 102 11.81 8.86 -9.50
N PHE A 103 12.72 7.92 -9.23
CA PHE A 103 13.93 7.78 -10.04
C PHE A 103 13.57 7.56 -11.52
N TYR A 104 12.65 6.64 -11.80
CA TYR A 104 12.20 6.38 -13.17
C TYR A 104 11.59 7.62 -13.82
N TYR A 105 10.71 8.33 -13.11
CA TYR A 105 10.05 9.53 -13.62
C TYR A 105 11.03 10.65 -13.98
N TYR A 106 12.01 10.92 -13.10
CA TYR A 106 12.94 12.05 -13.29
C TYR A 106 14.11 11.74 -14.22
N PHE A 107 14.56 10.48 -14.30
CA PHE A 107 15.80 10.13 -14.98
C PHE A 107 15.62 9.21 -16.20
N ILE A 108 14.47 8.53 -16.34
CA ILE A 108 14.25 7.57 -17.42
C ILE A 108 13.17 8.08 -18.38
N GLU A 109 11.92 8.14 -17.93
CA GLU A 109 10.81 8.56 -18.78
C GLU A 109 9.66 9.19 -17.97
N PRO A 110 9.35 10.48 -18.23
CA PRO A 110 8.40 11.23 -17.41
C PRO A 110 6.95 10.94 -17.79
N HIS A 111 6.40 9.86 -17.23
CA HIS A 111 4.97 9.57 -17.28
C HIS A 111 4.26 10.08 -16.03
N TRP A 112 3.21 10.90 -16.19
CA TRP A 112 2.45 11.48 -15.07
C TRP A 112 1.92 10.41 -14.10
N ILE A 113 1.49 9.25 -14.63
CA ILE A 113 0.98 8.16 -13.81
C ILE A 113 2.07 7.57 -12.90
N ILE A 114 3.32 7.48 -13.38
CA ILE A 114 4.45 6.97 -12.61
C ILE A 114 4.72 7.89 -11.42
N PHE A 115 4.68 9.21 -11.65
CA PHE A 115 4.81 10.20 -10.57
C PHE A 115 3.70 10.04 -9.53
N LEU A 116 2.44 9.94 -9.97
CA LEU A 116 1.31 9.78 -9.05
C LEU A 116 1.39 8.45 -8.27
N SER A 117 1.79 7.36 -8.92
CA SER A 117 2.04 6.08 -8.25
C SER A 117 3.14 6.20 -7.20
N GLY A 118 4.24 6.88 -7.51
CA GLY A 118 5.34 7.12 -6.55
C GLY A 118 4.89 7.92 -5.34
N ALA A 119 4.09 8.97 -5.56
CA ALA A 119 3.49 9.77 -4.50
C ALA A 119 2.49 8.95 -3.65
N ALA A 120 1.67 8.12 -4.29
CA ALA A 120 0.73 7.25 -3.60
C ALA A 120 1.44 6.21 -2.72
N ASP A 121 2.51 5.58 -3.22
CA ASP A 121 3.34 4.66 -2.43
C ASP A 121 4.01 5.37 -1.25
N PHE A 122 4.47 6.61 -1.43
CA PHE A 122 5.04 7.39 -0.34
C PHE A 122 4.01 7.64 0.76
N LEU A 123 2.82 8.11 0.38
CA LEU A 123 1.73 8.39 1.30
C LEU A 123 1.29 7.11 2.04
N MET A 124 1.21 5.98 1.34
CA MET A 124 0.91 4.69 1.97
C MET A 124 2.00 4.28 2.97
N GLY A 125 3.28 4.35 2.59
CA GLY A 125 4.40 4.03 3.49
C GLY A 125 4.42 4.92 4.73
N ALA A 126 4.27 6.24 4.55
CA ALA A 126 4.22 7.22 5.63
C ALA A 126 3.02 7.01 6.55
N ALA A 127 1.85 6.67 6.00
CA ALA A 127 0.65 6.37 6.78
C ALA A 127 0.82 5.10 7.63
N ILE A 128 1.38 4.02 7.06
CA ILE A 128 1.68 2.79 7.82
C ILE A 128 2.65 3.10 8.96
N TRP A 129 3.73 3.84 8.68
CA TRP A 129 4.70 4.24 9.70
C TRP A 129 4.06 5.06 10.82
N GLY A 130 3.26 6.08 10.47
CA GLY A 130 2.56 6.93 11.44
C GLY A 130 1.57 6.16 12.31
N LEU A 131 0.79 5.28 11.70
CA LEU A 131 -0.18 4.43 12.39
C LEU A 131 0.51 3.40 13.31
N LEU A 132 1.61 2.79 12.87
CA LEU A 132 2.42 1.90 13.72
C LEU A 132 3.01 2.63 14.92
N GLY A 133 3.54 3.84 14.71
CA GLY A 133 4.05 4.67 15.80
C GLY A 133 2.95 5.11 16.78
N TYR A 134 1.73 5.35 16.28
CA TYR A 134 0.57 5.65 17.14
C TYR A 134 0.12 4.43 17.95
N GLU A 135 -0.01 3.26 17.32
CA GLU A 135 -0.34 1.98 17.96
C GLU A 135 0.67 1.65 19.06
N THR A 136 1.97 1.72 18.78
CA THR A 136 3.00 1.35 19.75
C THR A 136 2.99 2.26 20.98
N ARG A 137 2.66 3.56 20.82
CA ARG A 137 2.51 4.49 21.95
C ARG A 137 1.26 4.16 22.78
N TRP A 138 0.15 3.89 22.11
CA TRP A 138 -1.11 3.55 22.78
C TRP A 138 -0.99 2.26 23.61
N SER A 139 -0.39 1.22 23.03
CA SER A 139 -0.19 -0.07 23.69
C SER A 139 0.68 0.04 24.95
N LYS A 140 1.70 0.90 24.93
CA LYS A 140 2.51 1.24 26.13
C LYS A 140 1.70 1.94 27.23
N VAL A 141 0.83 2.88 26.87
CA VAL A 141 -0.02 3.59 27.84
C VAL A 141 -1.03 2.64 28.48
N LYS A 142 -1.63 1.74 27.70
CA LYS A 142 -2.59 0.74 28.19
C LYS A 142 -1.93 -0.22 29.18
N ALA A 143 -0.73 -0.71 28.86
CA ALA A 143 0.04 -1.62 29.73
C ALA A 143 0.49 -1.00 31.06
N ARG A 144 0.56 0.33 31.18
CA ARG A 144 0.86 1.02 32.45
C ARG A 144 -0.35 1.23 33.35
N LYS A 145 -1.57 1.06 32.81
CA LYS A 145 -2.84 1.34 33.50
C LYS A 145 -3.57 0.07 33.96
N GLY A 146 -3.13 -1.11 33.53
CA GLY A 146 -3.63 -2.41 33.97
C GLY A 146 -2.57 -3.09 34.83
#